data_AF-A0AAN0JRI0-F1
#
_entry.id   AF-A0AAN0JRI0-F1
#
_cell.length_a   1.000
_cell.length_b   1.000
_cell.length_c   1.000
_cell.angle_alpha   90.00
_cell.angle_beta   90.00
_cell.angle_gamma   90.00
#
_symmetry.space_group_name_H-M   'P 1'
#
loop_
_entity.id
_entity.type
_entity.pdbx_description
1 polymer ?
#
loop_
_entity_poly.entity_id
_entity_poly.type
_entity_poly.pdbx_seq_one_letter_code
_entity_poly.pdbx_strand_id
1 'polypeptide(L)'
;MDQLIEYPTEKEMKLQRYIQSLHQELQVAHQNKVSLQEALTEANKQAKVDDSETVKSEKLEEMLKAQAQLQEEKQIITEDNEKLKAKVDDYEVYITEIEEEKKQIEEEKKLVEEGKRKVEKEKEQVEEEKRELEEQYLKEKQITKG
;
A
#
# COMPACT_ATOMS: atom_id res chain seq x y z
N MET A 1 10.85 -10.05 -18.25
CA MET A 1 10.67 -11.18 -17.32
C MET A 1 9.20 -11.16 -16.90
N ASP A 2 8.53 -12.31 -16.94
CA ASP A 2 7.11 -12.42 -16.60
C ASP A 2 6.89 -12.10 -15.11
N GLN A 3 6.09 -11.07 -14.82
CA GLN A 3 5.58 -10.81 -13.48
C GLN A 3 4.62 -11.95 -13.11
N LEU A 4 5.06 -12.83 -12.22
CA LEU A 4 4.26 -13.94 -11.73
C LEU A 4 3.14 -13.37 -10.85
N ILE A 5 1.95 -13.19 -11.42
CA ILE A 5 0.74 -12.91 -10.63
C ILE A 5 0.44 -14.19 -9.83
N GLU A 6 0.87 -14.24 -8.57
CA GLU A 6 0.52 -15.32 -7.66
C GLU A 6 -0.96 -15.17 -7.27
N TYR A 7 -1.78 -16.06 -7.81
CA TYR A 7 -3.16 -16.18 -7.37
C TYR A 7 -3.18 -16.82 -5.98
N PRO A 8 -4.02 -16.32 -5.06
CA PRO A 8 -4.15 -16.91 -3.74
C PRO A 8 -4.54 -18.38 -3.88
N THR A 9 -3.80 -19.21 -3.17
CA THR A 9 -4.05 -20.65 -3.09
C THR A 9 -5.45 -20.92 -2.58
N GLU A 10 -5.99 -22.10 -2.90
CA GLU A 10 -7.34 -22.46 -2.44
C GLU A 10 -7.49 -22.40 -0.91
N LYS A 11 -6.38 -22.63 -0.19
CA LYS A 11 -6.32 -22.50 1.27
C LYS A 11 -6.48 -21.04 1.72
N GLU A 12 -5.83 -20.09 1.04
CA GLU A 12 -5.94 -18.65 1.32
C GLU A 12 -7.34 -18.13 1.03
N MET A 13 -7.95 -18.54 -0.08
CA MET A 13 -9.34 -18.19 -0.40
C MET A 13 -10.35 -18.76 0.61
N LYS A 14 -10.08 -19.95 1.18
CA LYS A 14 -10.92 -20.54 2.25
C LYS A 14 -10.75 -19.78 3.57
N LEU A 15 -9.52 -19.39 3.91
CA LEU A 15 -9.23 -18.57 5.09
C LEU A 15 -9.93 -17.21 5.01
N GLN A 16 -9.85 -16.52 3.88
CA GLN A 16 -10.54 -15.24 3.68
C GLN A 16 -12.05 -15.35 3.87
N ARG A 17 -12.67 -16.39 3.27
CA ARG A 17 -14.12 -16.64 3.46
C ARG A 17 -14.47 -16.91 4.91
N TYR A 18 -13.64 -17.67 5.62
CA TYR A 18 -13.85 -17.94 7.03
C TYR A 18 -13.73 -16.68 7.90
N ILE A 19 -12.73 -15.83 7.62
CA ILE A 19 -12.56 -14.52 8.28
C ILE A 19 -13.79 -13.63 8.05
N GLN A 20 -14.32 -13.58 6.82
CA GLN A 20 -15.54 -12.84 6.51
C GLN A 20 -16.76 -13.37 7.27
N SER A 21 -16.92 -14.70 7.35
CA SER A 21 -18.02 -15.34 8.10
C SER A 21 -17.94 -14.99 9.59
N LEU A 22 -16.74 -15.05 10.19
CA LEU A 22 -16.53 -14.71 11.59
C LEU A 22 -16.86 -13.24 11.88
N HIS A 23 -16.50 -12.32 10.99
CA HIS A 23 -16.88 -10.92 11.12
C HIS A 23 -18.40 -10.72 11.12
N GLN A 24 -19.10 -11.43 10.24
CA GLN A 24 -20.55 -11.34 10.13
C GLN A 24 -21.24 -11.91 11.39
N GLU A 25 -20.78 -13.05 11.90
CA GLU A 25 -21.25 -13.63 13.15
C GLU A 25 -21.00 -12.70 14.34
N LEU A 26 -19.82 -12.07 14.41
CA LEU A 26 -19.47 -11.13 15.47
C LEU A 26 -20.40 -9.89 15.45
N GLN A 27 -20.71 -9.37 14.27
CA GLN A 27 -21.64 -8.25 14.11
C GLN A 27 -23.06 -8.62 14.58
N VAL A 28 -23.57 -9.79 14.21
CA VAL A 28 -24.89 -10.27 14.65
C VAL A 28 -24.92 -10.50 16.16
N ALA A 29 -23.87 -11.12 16.72
CA ALA A 29 -23.75 -11.32 18.16
C ALA A 29 -23.74 -9.98 18.93
N HIS A 30 -23.11 -8.95 18.34
CA HIS A 30 -23.11 -7.61 18.90
C HIS A 30 -24.52 -6.99 18.90
N GLN A 31 -25.24 -7.05 17.78
CA GLN A 31 -26.63 -6.57 17.68
C GLN A 31 -27.53 -7.28 18.70
N ASN A 32 -27.38 -8.60 18.84
CA ASN A 32 -28.14 -9.38 19.83
C ASN A 32 -27.83 -8.95 21.28
N LYS A 33 -26.57 -8.65 21.59
CA LYS A 33 -26.17 -8.15 22.91
C LYS A 33 -26.85 -6.82 23.22
N VAL A 34 -26.85 -5.87 22.28
CA VAL A 34 -27.49 -4.57 22.45
C VAL A 34 -29.01 -4.73 22.68
N SER A 35 -29.68 -5.53 21.84
CA SER A 35 -31.12 -5.81 22.00
C SER A 35 -31.47 -6.44 23.35
N LEU A 36 -30.67 -7.39 23.83
CA LEU A 36 -30.86 -7.98 25.17
C LEU A 36 -30.67 -6.96 26.28
N GLN A 37 -29.72 -6.05 26.10
CA GLN A 37 -29.43 -5.00 27.07
C GLN A 37 -30.57 -3.99 27.17
N GLU A 38 -31.17 -3.61 26.03
CA GLU A 38 -32.36 -2.76 25.98
C GLU A 38 -33.55 -3.45 26.66
N ALA A 39 -33.79 -4.73 26.36
CA ALA A 39 -34.87 -5.50 26.97
C ALA A 39 -34.73 -5.62 28.51
N LEU A 40 -33.50 -5.83 29.01
CA LEU A 40 -33.22 -5.84 30.45
C LEU A 40 -33.47 -4.48 31.11
N THR A 41 -33.11 -3.40 30.42
CA THR A 41 -33.35 -2.03 30.90
C THR A 41 -34.85 -1.75 31.00
N GLU A 42 -35.61 -2.13 29.98
CA GLU A 42 -37.07 -1.97 29.94
C GLU A 42 -37.77 -2.81 31.02
N ALA A 43 -37.37 -4.07 31.20
CA ALA A 43 -37.90 -4.93 32.25
C ALA A 43 -37.62 -4.36 33.67
N ASN A 44 -36.42 -3.81 33.89
CA ASN A 44 -36.08 -3.17 35.16
C ASN A 44 -36.90 -1.89 35.43
N LYS A 45 -37.25 -1.12 34.39
CA LYS A 45 -38.16 0.03 34.54
C LYS A 45 -39.55 -0.40 34.98
N GLN A 46 -40.07 -1.49 34.42
CA GLN A 46 -41.39 -2.01 34.75
C GLN A 46 -41.47 -2.62 36.16
N ALA A 47 -40.34 -3.02 36.76
CA ALA A 47 -40.26 -3.54 38.13
C ALA A 47 -40.24 -2.47 39.23
N LYS A 48 -40.12 -1.17 38.89
CA LYS A 48 -40.00 -0.06 39.85
C LYS A 48 -41.29 0.16 40.66
N VAL A 49 -41.29 -0.21 41.94
CA VAL A 49 -42.31 0.18 42.94
C VAL A 49 -41.71 0.94 44.16
N ASP A 50 -40.38 1.17 44.25
CA ASP A 50 -39.79 1.85 45.43
C ASP A 50 -38.61 2.80 45.13
N ASP A 51 -38.53 3.94 45.83
CA ASP A 51 -37.67 5.12 45.53
C ASP A 51 -36.16 4.91 45.72
N SER A 52 -35.72 3.83 46.39
CA SER A 52 -34.28 3.49 46.49
C SER A 52 -33.79 2.63 45.32
N GLU A 53 -34.68 1.89 44.65
CA GLU A 53 -34.35 1.11 43.46
C GLU A 53 -34.26 1.98 42.22
N THR A 54 -34.99 3.11 42.18
CA THR A 54 -35.04 4.04 41.04
C THR A 54 -33.66 4.62 40.72
N VAL A 55 -32.89 5.11 41.70
CA VAL A 55 -31.55 5.70 41.51
C VAL A 55 -30.51 4.67 41.08
N LYS A 56 -30.58 3.44 41.62
CA LYS A 56 -29.68 2.33 41.19
C LYS A 56 -29.99 1.88 39.77
N SER A 57 -31.28 1.89 39.40
CA SER A 57 -31.72 1.59 38.04
C SER A 57 -31.22 2.62 37.03
N GLU A 58 -31.30 3.91 37.32
CA GLU A 58 -30.87 4.97 36.40
C GLU A 58 -29.37 4.90 36.12
N LYS A 59 -28.56 4.69 37.17
CA LYS A 59 -27.11 4.52 37.02
C LYS A 59 -26.72 3.25 36.25
N LEU A 60 -27.51 2.18 36.40
CA LEU A 60 -27.33 0.96 35.61
C LEU A 60 -27.66 1.21 34.14
N GLU A 61 -28.77 1.92 33.86
CA GLU A 61 -29.18 2.30 32.50
C GLU A 61 -28.13 3.17 31.81
N GLU A 62 -27.57 4.17 32.50
CA GLU A 62 -26.47 4.99 31.96
C GLU A 62 -25.21 4.17 31.67
N MET A 63 -24.83 3.26 32.59
CA MET A 63 -23.66 2.39 32.41
C MET A 63 -23.83 1.46 31.21
N LEU A 64 -25.03 0.89 31.04
CA LEU A 64 -25.37 0.07 29.90
C LEU A 64 -25.28 0.88 28.60
N LYS A 65 -25.86 2.09 28.57
CA LYS A 65 -25.81 2.96 27.39
C LYS A 65 -24.38 3.33 27.00
N ALA A 66 -23.54 3.68 27.98
CA ALA A 66 -22.12 3.95 27.78
C ALA A 66 -21.36 2.70 27.29
N GLN A 67 -21.70 1.52 27.81
CA GLN A 67 -21.10 0.26 27.35
C GLN A 67 -21.44 -0.05 25.89
N ALA A 68 -22.68 0.20 25.46
CA ALA A 68 -23.10 0.01 24.08
C ALA A 68 -22.36 0.96 23.13
N GLN A 69 -22.25 2.24 23.51
CA GLN A 69 -21.49 3.25 22.74
C GLN A 69 -20.01 2.87 22.60
N LEU A 70 -19.36 2.48 23.70
CA LEU A 70 -17.96 2.03 23.69
C LEU A 70 -17.74 0.81 22.78
N GLN A 71 -18.72 -0.09 22.70
CA GLN A 71 -18.61 -1.25 21.81
C GLN A 71 -18.80 -0.89 20.34
N GLU A 72 -19.73 0.02 20.03
CA GLU A 72 -19.91 0.56 18.68
C GLU A 72 -18.65 1.28 18.19
N GLU A 73 -18.09 2.17 19.01
CA GLU A 73 -16.82 2.85 18.71
C GLU A 73 -15.68 1.86 18.48
N LYS A 74 -15.59 0.81 19.30
CA LYS A 74 -14.57 -0.24 19.13
C LYS A 74 -14.75 -1.00 17.81
N GLN A 75 -15.99 -1.24 17.38
CA GLN A 75 -16.26 -1.89 16.09
C GLN A 75 -15.83 -1.00 14.92
N ILE A 76 -16.17 0.30 14.96
CA ILE A 76 -15.77 1.29 13.95
C ILE A 76 -14.24 1.36 13.84
N ILE A 77 -13.54 1.48 14.98
CA ILE A 77 -12.07 1.53 15.02
C ILE A 77 -11.45 0.24 14.45
N THR A 78 -12.07 -0.91 14.70
CA THR A 78 -11.57 -2.19 14.17
C THR A 78 -11.71 -2.23 12.66
N GLU A 79 -12.87 -1.87 12.13
CA GLU A 79 -13.13 -1.84 10.69
C GLU A 79 -12.22 -0.84 9.96
N ASP A 80 -12.03 0.35 10.52
CA ASP A 80 -11.15 1.37 9.93
C ASP A 80 -9.67 0.93 9.95
N ASN A 81 -9.23 0.25 11.01
CA ASN A 81 -7.87 -0.31 11.06
C ASN A 81 -7.66 -1.39 9.99
N GLU A 82 -8.65 -2.24 9.72
CA GLU A 82 -8.56 -3.24 8.65
C GLU A 82 -8.49 -2.58 7.27
N LYS A 83 -9.31 -1.55 7.03
CA LYS A 83 -9.26 -0.76 5.77
C LYS A 83 -7.92 -0.06 5.60
N LEU A 84 -7.35 0.50 6.67
CA LEU A 84 -6.03 1.13 6.63
C LEU A 84 -4.95 0.10 6.35
N LYS A 85 -5.02 -1.09 6.96
CA LYS A 85 -4.07 -2.16 6.71
C LYS A 85 -4.06 -2.61 5.24
N ALA A 86 -5.23 -2.79 4.63
CA ALA A 86 -5.34 -3.11 3.21
C ALA A 86 -4.69 -2.03 2.31
N LYS A 87 -4.89 -0.74 2.61
CA LYS A 87 -4.24 0.35 1.88
C LYS A 87 -2.72 0.37 2.05
N VAL A 88 -2.24 0.03 3.24
CA VAL A 88 -0.79 -0.07 3.51
C VAL A 88 -0.20 -1.18 2.65
N ASP A 89 -0.83 -2.35 2.62
CA ASP A 89 -0.39 -3.48 1.79
C ASP A 89 -0.33 -3.09 0.30
N ASP A 90 -1.34 -2.37 -0.23
CA ASP A 90 -1.35 -1.87 -1.61
C ASP A 90 -0.18 -0.89 -1.88
N TYR A 91 0.10 0.03 -0.95
CA TYR A 91 1.18 1.00 -1.10
C TYR A 91 2.57 0.37 -0.99
N GLU A 92 2.75 -0.67 -0.18
CA GLU A 92 4.02 -1.40 -0.09
C GLU A 92 4.40 -2.05 -1.44
N VAL A 93 3.42 -2.62 -2.14
CA VAL A 93 3.63 -3.17 -3.50
C VAL A 93 4.03 -2.05 -4.46
N TYR A 94 3.30 -0.94 -4.48
CA TYR A 94 3.59 0.19 -5.36
C TYR A 94 4.98 0.82 -5.11
N ILE A 95 5.39 0.92 -3.84
CA ILE A 95 6.73 1.41 -3.49
C ILE A 95 7.80 0.47 -4.05
N THR A 96 7.60 -0.84 -3.94
CA THR A 96 8.54 -1.85 -4.46
C THR A 96 8.70 -1.72 -5.98
N GLU A 97 7.61 -1.55 -6.72
CA GLU A 97 7.64 -1.33 -8.18
C GLU A 97 8.45 -0.08 -8.54
N ILE A 98 8.23 1.04 -7.84
CA ILE A 98 9.00 2.28 -8.05
C ILE A 98 10.49 2.08 -7.77
N GLU A 99 10.85 1.34 -6.72
CA GLU A 99 12.24 1.09 -6.38
C GLU A 99 12.95 0.24 -7.44
N GLU A 100 12.26 -0.75 -8.01
CA GLU A 100 12.78 -1.55 -9.11
C GLU A 100 12.96 -0.71 -10.38
N GLU A 101 11.97 0.12 -10.75
CA GLU A 101 12.08 1.05 -11.89
C GLU A 101 13.26 2.01 -11.73
N LYS A 102 13.45 2.59 -10.53
CA LYS A 102 14.58 3.47 -10.25
C LYS A 102 15.93 2.79 -10.46
N LYS A 103 16.04 1.52 -10.06
CA LYS A 103 17.26 0.74 -10.25
C LYS A 103 17.55 0.52 -11.74
N GLN A 104 16.54 0.16 -12.52
CA GLN A 104 16.68 0.00 -13.97
C GLN A 104 17.12 1.30 -14.65
N ILE A 105 16.49 2.43 -14.30
CA ILE A 105 16.86 3.75 -14.82
C ILE A 105 18.31 4.11 -14.47
N GLU A 106 18.78 3.77 -13.27
CA GLU A 106 20.16 4.04 -12.87
C GLU A 106 21.17 3.20 -13.68
N GLU A 107 20.85 1.95 -13.96
CA GLU A 107 21.65 1.07 -14.82
C GLU A 107 21.70 1.58 -16.27
N GLU A 108 20.55 1.94 -16.84
CA GLU A 108 20.48 2.55 -18.18
C GLU A 108 21.28 3.85 -18.28
N LYS A 109 21.20 4.70 -17.25
CA LYS A 109 21.97 5.95 -17.19
C LYS A 109 23.48 5.69 -17.24
N LYS A 110 23.98 4.66 -16.54
CA LYS A 110 25.40 4.27 -16.58
C LYS A 110 25.81 3.79 -17.98
N LEU A 111 24.97 2.97 -18.63
CA LEU A 111 25.22 2.50 -20.00
C LEU A 111 25.25 3.66 -21.01
N VAL A 112 24.31 4.61 -20.90
CA VAL A 112 24.28 5.80 -21.75
C VAL A 112 25.53 6.66 -21.53
N GLU A 113 25.98 6.83 -20.29
CA GLU A 113 27.19 7.60 -19.99
C GLU A 113 28.46 6.93 -20.54
N GLU A 114 28.56 5.60 -20.42
CA GLU A 114 29.66 4.84 -21.02
C GLU A 114 29.63 4.95 -22.55
N GLY A 115 28.45 4.83 -23.16
CA GLY A 115 28.25 5.01 -24.60
C GLY A 115 28.70 6.39 -25.07
N LYS A 116 28.35 7.47 -24.35
CA LYS A 116 28.81 8.83 -24.65
C LYS A 116 30.34 8.93 -24.65
N ARG A 117 31.02 8.36 -23.66
CA ARG A 117 32.50 8.37 -23.60
C ARG A 117 33.14 7.63 -24.77
N LYS A 118 32.55 6.52 -25.24
CA LYS A 118 33.05 5.78 -26.41
C LYS A 118 32.92 6.62 -27.67
N VAL A 119 31.75 7.21 -27.89
CA VAL A 119 31.50 8.09 -29.05
C VAL A 119 32.44 9.30 -29.05
N GLU A 120 32.72 9.88 -27.88
CA GLU A 120 33.65 11.01 -27.77
C GLU A 120 35.07 10.63 -28.19
N LYS A 121 35.56 9.46 -27.74
CA LYS A 121 36.87 8.93 -28.17
C LYS A 121 36.93 8.62 -29.67
N GLU A 122 35.88 7.99 -30.22
CA GLU A 122 35.81 7.72 -31.66
C GLU A 122 35.82 9.02 -32.47
N LYS A 123 35.13 10.06 -31.99
CA LYS A 123 35.13 11.37 -32.64
C LYS A 123 36.52 12.01 -32.64
N GLU A 124 37.26 11.94 -31.52
CA GLU A 124 38.64 12.43 -31.45
C GLU A 124 39.55 11.70 -32.44
N GLN A 125 39.45 10.37 -32.52
CA GLN A 125 40.22 9.57 -33.48
C GLN A 125 39.92 9.95 -34.93
N VAL A 126 38.64 10.11 -35.29
CA VAL A 126 38.25 10.53 -36.64
C VAL A 126 38.75 11.95 -36.96
N GLU A 127 38.74 12.86 -35.98
CA GLU A 127 39.30 14.21 -36.17
C GLU A 127 40.82 14.20 -36.35
N GLU A 128 41.54 13.28 -35.71
CA GLU A 128 42.98 13.09 -35.88
C GLU A 128 43.32 12.51 -37.26
N GLU A 129 42.67 11.39 -37.65
CA GLU A 129 42.82 10.79 -38.99
C GLU A 129 42.53 11.79 -40.12
N LYS A 130 41.51 12.63 -39.94
CA LYS A 130 41.18 13.69 -40.90
C LYS A 130 42.32 14.71 -41.06
N ARG A 131 42.97 15.12 -39.96
CA ARG A 131 44.11 16.05 -40.01
C ARG A 131 45.30 15.42 -40.73
N GLU A 132 45.61 14.17 -40.42
CA GLU A 132 46.71 13.45 -41.07
C GLU A 132 46.49 13.34 -42.59
N LEU A 133 45.27 13.02 -43.01
CA LEU A 133 44.90 12.93 -44.42
C LEU A 133 45.00 14.30 -45.14
N GLU A 134 44.55 15.38 -44.48
CA GLU A 134 44.69 16.74 -45.01
C GLU A 134 46.16 17.15 -45.18
N GLU A 135 47.03 16.83 -44.21
CA GLU A 135 48.47 17.05 -44.33
C GLU A 135 49.11 16.25 -45.46
N GLN A 136 48.73 14.98 -45.61
CA GLN A 136 49.26 14.12 -46.66
C GLN A 136 48.89 14.64 -48.05
N TYR A 137 47.63 15.05 -48.24
CA TYR A 137 47.15 15.67 -49.48
C TYR A 137 47.92 16.95 -49.84
N LEU A 138 48.19 17.81 -48.85
CA LEU A 138 48.98 19.04 -49.05
C LEU A 138 50.42 18.74 -49.48
N LYS A 139 51.06 17.71 -48.91
CA LYS A 139 52.41 17.28 -49.29
C LYS A 139 52.45 16.78 -50.74
N GLU A 140 51.54 15.89 -51.13
CA GLU A 140 51.48 15.37 -52.51
C GLU A 140 51.26 16.46 -53.57
N LYS A 141 50.42 17.45 -53.25
CA LYS A 141 50.13 18.58 -54.15
C LYS A 141 51.33 19.53 -54.34
N GLN A 142 52.26 19.59 -53.39
CA GLN A 142 53.51 20.34 -53.55
C GLN A 142 54.54 19.59 -54.39
N ILE A 143 54.61 18.26 -54.27
CA ILE A 143 55.54 17.41 -55.03
C ILE A 143 55.18 17.39 -56.52
N THR A 144 53.89 17.43 -56.86
CA THR A 144 53.40 17.39 -58.25
C THR A 144 53.49 18.73 -59.01
N LYS A 145 53.92 19.81 -58.35
CA LYS A 145 54.04 21.16 -58.94
C LYS A 145 55.48 21.63 -59.20
N GLY A 146 56.50 20.89 -58.76
CA GLY A 146 57.91 21.15 -59.01
C GLY A 146 58.44 20.35 -60.19
#